data_AF-Q9CT84-F1
#
_entry.id   AF-Q9CT84-F1
#
_cell.length_a   1.000
_cell.length_b   1.000
_cell.length_c   1.000
_cell.angle_alpha   90.00
_cell.angle_beta   90.00
_cell.angle_gamma   90.00
#
_symmetry.space_group_name_H-M   'P 1'
#
loop_
_entity.id
_entity.type
_entity.pdbx_description
1 polymer ?
#
loop_
_entity_poly.entity_id
_entity_poly.type
_entity_poly.pdbx_seq_one_letter_code
_entity_poly.pdbx_strand_id
1 'polypeptide(L)'
;QVVLKMNSGSSQVVNGLVPEHIALLMCSAYRNQLLNIFARPSLVALALHMTPGLRKEDVFSCFSFLRNVFSDEFIFLPGNTLRDFEEGCYLLCKAEAMQMAGKDIILTDKGTAVLQFLTSLFKPFVESYQLLCRYLLHEEDYFGEKEYLVAARKFTRQLLDQGSSQCYDALSSELQKNALAAFVRLGVVEKKKVDSKYVYYVNGPATSKLEEMLGCKKPIGKPATAKL
;
A
#
# COMPACT_ATOMS: atom_id res chain seq x y z
N GLN A 1 -14.50 31.50 -7.20
CA GLN A 1 -13.30 32.13 -7.77
C GLN A 1 -12.58 32.80 -6.62
N VAL A 2 -11.53 32.17 -6.07
CA VAL A 2 -10.81 32.72 -4.91
C VAL A 2 -9.78 33.71 -5.43
N VAL A 3 -10.06 35.00 -5.25
CA VAL A 3 -9.15 36.09 -5.60
C VAL A 3 -8.13 36.22 -4.48
N LEU A 4 -6.90 35.76 -4.73
CA LEU A 4 -5.76 36.04 -3.86
C LEU A 4 -5.28 37.47 -4.16
N LYS A 5 -5.59 38.40 -3.25
CA LYS A 5 -4.95 39.73 -3.24
C LYS A 5 -3.48 39.55 -2.84
N MET A 6 -2.61 39.47 -3.84
CA MET A 6 -1.17 39.70 -3.65
C MET A 6 -0.94 41.19 -3.43
N ASN A 7 -0.59 41.58 -2.21
CA ASN A 7 0.00 42.88 -1.95
C ASN A 7 1.40 42.90 -2.58
N SER A 8 1.57 43.74 -3.60
CA SER A 8 2.84 44.04 -4.23
C SER A 8 3.71 44.86 -3.29
N GLY A 9 4.74 44.23 -2.72
CA GLY A 9 5.77 44.90 -1.94
C GLY A 9 7.06 44.09 -1.94
N SER A 10 8.08 44.62 -2.62
CA SER A 10 9.48 44.17 -2.70
C SER A 10 9.75 42.79 -3.32
N SER A 11 10.26 42.84 -4.55
CA SER A 11 10.98 41.77 -5.23
C SER A 11 12.27 41.42 -4.48
N GLN A 12 12.17 40.56 -3.46
CA GLN A 12 13.24 39.62 -3.15
C GLN A 12 12.82 38.27 -3.72
N VAL A 13 13.43 37.91 -4.85
CA VAL A 13 13.40 36.52 -5.32
C VAL A 13 13.89 35.68 -4.15
N VAL A 14 13.00 34.86 -3.61
CA VAL A 14 13.30 33.99 -2.47
C VAL A 14 14.21 32.86 -2.96
N ASN A 15 15.49 33.19 -3.14
CA ASN A 15 16.52 32.31 -3.71
C ASN A 15 16.73 31.02 -2.89
N GLY A 16 16.20 30.94 -1.67
CA GLY A 16 16.21 29.72 -0.84
C GLY A 16 15.06 28.74 -1.12
N LEU A 17 13.91 29.22 -1.63
CA LEU A 17 12.76 28.34 -1.90
C LEU A 17 12.94 27.57 -3.22
N VAL A 18 13.52 28.20 -4.23
CA VAL A 18 13.65 27.57 -5.56
C VAL A 18 14.51 26.30 -5.54
N PRO A 19 15.69 26.25 -4.88
CA PRO A 19 16.50 25.03 -4.78
C PRO A 19 15.80 23.91 -4.00
N GLU A 20 15.11 24.22 -2.90
CA GLU A 20 14.36 23.22 -2.12
C GLU A 20 13.20 22.62 -2.92
N HIS A 21 12.44 23.45 -3.65
CA HIS A 21 11.34 22.97 -4.49
C HIS A 21 11.86 22.19 -5.69
N ILE A 22 13.00 22.59 -6.29
CA ILE A 22 13.67 21.83 -7.34
C ILE A 22 14.14 20.48 -6.80
N ALA A 23 14.76 20.43 -5.62
CA ALA A 23 15.18 19.18 -5.00
C ALA A 23 13.97 18.26 -4.74
N LEU A 24 12.87 18.80 -4.21
CA LEU A 24 11.62 18.06 -4.00
C LEU A 24 11.03 17.54 -5.33
N LEU A 25 11.01 18.37 -6.38
CA LEU A 25 10.54 17.99 -7.71
C LEU A 25 11.42 16.90 -8.34
N MET A 26 12.75 17.02 -8.20
CA MET A 26 13.70 16.03 -8.68
C MET A 26 13.54 14.71 -7.92
N CYS A 27 13.46 14.75 -6.58
CA CYS A 27 13.18 13.57 -5.76
C CYS A 27 11.82 12.94 -6.11
N SER A 28 10.81 13.75 -6.40
CA SER A 28 9.50 13.28 -6.87
C SER A 28 9.60 12.53 -8.19
N ALA A 29 10.42 13.01 -9.14
CA ALA A 29 10.65 12.34 -10.42
C ALA A 29 11.30 10.95 -10.25
N TYR A 30 12.15 10.77 -9.23
CA TYR A 30 12.77 9.47 -8.92
C TYR A 30 11.97 8.61 -7.93
N ARG A 31 10.92 9.14 -7.30
CA ARG A 31 10.14 8.45 -6.25
C ARG A 31 9.69 7.07 -6.71
N ASN A 32 9.14 6.96 -7.92
CA ASN A 32 8.64 5.69 -8.46
C ASN A 32 9.76 4.66 -8.70
N GLN A 33 10.95 5.10 -9.11
CA GLN A 33 12.09 4.22 -9.32
C GLN A 33 12.68 3.76 -7.98
N LEU A 34 12.83 4.67 -7.02
CA LEU A 34 13.31 4.38 -5.68
C LEU A 34 12.35 3.45 -4.92
N LEU A 35 11.03 3.64 -5.07
CA LEU A 35 10.02 2.78 -4.44
C LEU A 35 10.17 1.31 -4.85
N ASN A 36 10.51 1.04 -6.12
CA ASN A 36 10.72 -0.34 -6.58
C ASN A 36 11.95 -1.00 -5.93
N ILE A 37 12.99 -0.23 -5.59
CA ILE A 37 14.17 -0.74 -4.87
C ILE A 37 13.78 -1.17 -3.45
N PHE A 38 12.91 -0.39 -2.80
CA PHE A 38 12.48 -0.67 -1.44
C PHE A 38 11.32 -1.66 -1.33
N ALA A 39 10.72 -2.09 -2.45
CA ALA A 39 9.48 -2.87 -2.41
C ALA A 39 9.60 -4.16 -1.60
N ARG A 40 10.63 -4.97 -1.85
CA ARG A 40 10.86 -6.23 -1.11
C ARG A 40 11.14 -6.01 0.38
N PRO A 41 12.15 -5.19 0.79
CA PRO A 41 12.41 -4.98 2.21
C PRO A 41 11.26 -4.27 2.93
N SER A 42 10.51 -3.39 2.25
CA SER A 42 9.31 -2.77 2.83
C SER A 42 8.17 -3.74 3.03
N LEU A 43 7.93 -4.68 2.11
CA LEU A 43 6.94 -5.72 2.33
C LEU A 43 7.33 -6.68 3.45
N VAL A 44 8.62 -6.99 3.62
CA VAL A 44 9.08 -7.77 4.78
C VAL A 44 8.91 -6.98 6.07
N ALA A 45 9.24 -5.69 6.08
CA ALA A 45 9.04 -4.82 7.24
C ALA A 45 7.56 -4.70 7.64
N LEU A 46 6.68 -4.54 6.65
CA LEU A 46 5.24 -4.52 6.86
C LEU A 46 4.74 -5.88 7.37
N ALA A 47 5.22 -6.99 6.81
CA ALA A 47 4.86 -8.33 7.29
C ALA A 47 5.30 -8.56 8.75
N LEU A 48 6.49 -8.10 9.13
CA LEU A 48 6.97 -8.13 10.52
C LEU A 48 6.09 -7.27 11.44
N HIS A 49 5.65 -6.10 10.98
CA HIS A 49 4.77 -5.23 11.74
C HIS A 49 3.36 -5.82 11.95
N MET A 50 2.85 -6.54 10.95
CA MET A 50 1.48 -7.10 10.94
C MET A 50 1.38 -8.50 11.56
N THR A 51 2.52 -9.16 11.79
CA THR A 51 2.57 -10.51 12.36
C THR A 51 2.90 -10.43 13.84
N PRO A 52 2.09 -11.01 14.75
CA PRO A 52 2.34 -10.94 16.19
C PRO A 52 3.58 -11.73 16.65
N GLY A 53 4.13 -12.58 15.79
CA GLY A 53 5.33 -13.39 16.06
C GLY A 53 6.43 -13.16 15.05
N LEU A 54 7.65 -13.55 15.41
CA LEU A 54 8.85 -13.39 14.57
C LEU A 54 9.32 -14.70 13.94
N ARG A 55 8.42 -15.67 13.77
CA ARG A 55 8.73 -16.92 13.07
C ARG A 55 8.74 -16.65 11.56
N LYS A 56 9.79 -17.14 10.88
CA LYS A 56 10.00 -16.94 9.43
C LYS A 56 8.78 -17.36 8.61
N GLU A 57 8.12 -18.46 8.97
CA GLU A 57 6.96 -18.99 8.24
C GLU A 57 5.72 -18.09 8.32
N ASP A 58 5.47 -17.50 9.50
CA ASP A 58 4.33 -16.62 9.73
C ASP A 58 4.55 -15.29 8.97
N VAL A 59 5.76 -14.74 9.09
CA VAL A 59 6.17 -13.53 8.36
C VAL A 59 6.15 -13.76 6.84
N PHE A 60 6.60 -14.93 6.36
CA PHE A 60 6.53 -15.28 4.94
C PHE A 60 5.09 -15.40 4.43
N SER A 61 4.18 -15.95 5.25
CA SER A 61 2.76 -16.05 4.92
C SER A 61 2.13 -14.67 4.79
N CYS A 62 2.45 -13.76 5.73
CA CYS A 62 2.00 -12.38 5.67
C CYS A 62 2.60 -11.62 4.48
N PHE A 63 3.90 -11.79 4.23
CA PHE A 63 4.58 -11.23 3.05
C PHE A 63 3.92 -11.69 1.75
N SER A 64 3.63 -12.99 1.63
CA SER A 64 3.01 -13.57 0.43
C SER A 64 1.63 -12.98 0.16
N PHE A 65 0.84 -12.77 1.23
CA PHE A 65 -0.43 -12.07 1.14
C PHE A 65 -0.25 -10.62 0.67
N LEU A 66 0.63 -9.84 1.31
CA LEU A 66 0.85 -8.44 0.95
C LEU A 66 1.37 -8.28 -0.48
N ARG A 67 2.28 -9.16 -0.90
CA ARG A 67 2.77 -9.23 -2.29
C ARG A 67 1.62 -9.48 -3.27
N ASN A 68 0.67 -10.34 -2.92
CA ASN A 68 -0.51 -10.59 -3.75
C ASN A 68 -1.46 -9.38 -3.77
N VAL A 69 -1.61 -8.66 -2.66
CA VAL A 69 -2.40 -7.41 -2.61
C VAL A 69 -1.78 -6.36 -3.53
N PHE A 70 -0.47 -6.14 -3.45
CA PHE A 70 0.22 -5.04 -4.15
C PHE A 70 0.90 -5.43 -5.47
N SER A 71 0.53 -6.56 -6.09
CA SER A 71 1.21 -7.04 -7.30
C SER A 71 1.03 -6.14 -8.52
N ASP A 72 0.01 -5.29 -8.53
CA ASP A 72 -0.22 -4.29 -9.59
C ASP A 72 0.43 -2.93 -9.27
N GLU A 73 0.94 -2.75 -8.03
CA GLU A 73 1.64 -1.52 -7.61
C GLU A 73 3.15 -1.61 -7.80
N PHE A 74 3.73 -2.80 -7.57
CA PHE A 74 5.16 -3.01 -7.56
C PHE A 74 5.58 -4.20 -8.42
N ILE A 75 6.81 -4.14 -8.92
CA ILE A 75 7.36 -5.17 -9.78
C ILE A 75 8.04 -6.25 -8.93
N PHE A 76 7.51 -7.47 -9.01
CA PHE A 76 8.04 -8.66 -8.32
C PHE A 76 8.56 -9.70 -9.31
N LEU A 77 9.36 -10.66 -8.80
CA LEU A 77 9.87 -11.76 -9.63
C LEU A 77 8.72 -12.69 -10.05
N PRO A 78 8.45 -12.89 -11.36
CA PRO A 78 7.35 -13.74 -11.81
C PRO A 78 7.48 -15.17 -11.25
N GLY A 79 6.41 -15.65 -10.60
CA GLY A 79 6.32 -17.01 -10.07
C GLY A 79 7.26 -17.34 -8.89
N ASN A 80 8.01 -16.38 -8.35
CA ASN A 80 9.03 -16.66 -7.32
C ASN A 80 8.88 -15.80 -6.05
N THR A 81 7.78 -16.00 -5.33
CA THR A 81 7.49 -15.31 -4.07
C THR A 81 8.53 -15.56 -2.99
N LEU A 82 9.09 -16.78 -2.91
CA LEU A 82 10.14 -17.10 -1.93
C LEU A 82 11.39 -16.27 -2.16
N ARG A 83 11.83 -16.13 -3.41
CA ARG A 83 13.01 -15.32 -3.73
C ARG A 83 12.79 -13.84 -3.47
N ASP A 84 11.59 -13.31 -3.76
CA ASP A 84 11.26 -11.92 -3.40
C ASP A 84 11.34 -11.70 -1.87
N PHE A 85 10.89 -12.68 -1.08
CA PHE A 85 10.98 -12.64 0.38
C PHE A 85 12.43 -12.71 0.86
N GLU A 86 13.21 -13.67 0.36
CA GLU A 86 14.60 -13.88 0.73
C GLU A 86 15.48 -12.67 0.38
N GLU A 87 15.24 -12.02 -0.76
CA GLU A 87 15.92 -10.78 -1.15
C GLU A 87 15.56 -9.63 -0.18
N GLY A 88 14.29 -9.51 0.21
CA GLY A 88 13.87 -8.54 1.23
C GLY A 88 14.54 -8.78 2.58
N CYS A 89 14.56 -10.02 3.06
CA CYS A 89 15.26 -10.40 4.30
C CYS A 89 16.76 -10.15 4.21
N TYR A 90 17.40 -10.50 3.08
CA TYR A 90 18.82 -10.27 2.85
C TYR A 90 19.18 -8.78 2.94
N LEU A 91 18.38 -7.91 2.34
CA LEU A 91 18.59 -6.45 2.41
C LEU A 91 18.45 -5.92 3.84
N LEU A 92 17.47 -6.40 4.62
CA LEU A 92 17.30 -6.02 6.02
C LEU A 92 18.45 -6.53 6.91
N CYS A 93 18.95 -7.74 6.65
CA CYS A 93 20.14 -8.25 7.34
C CYS A 93 21.40 -7.44 7.00
N LYS A 94 21.59 -7.09 5.72
CA LYS A 94 22.70 -6.25 5.28
C LYS A 94 22.64 -4.83 5.87
N ALA A 95 21.44 -4.31 6.10
CA ALA A 95 21.21 -3.05 6.80
C ALA A 95 21.32 -3.17 8.33
N GLU A 96 21.72 -4.33 8.85
CA GLU A 96 21.78 -4.64 10.29
C GLU A 96 20.45 -4.42 11.01
N ALA A 97 19.31 -4.48 10.31
CA ALA A 97 17.99 -4.24 10.89
C ALA A 97 17.41 -5.50 11.55
N MET A 98 17.80 -6.67 11.07
CA MET A 98 17.39 -7.95 11.63
C MET A 98 18.45 -9.03 11.37
N GLN A 99 18.34 -10.15 12.07
CA GLN A 99 19.16 -11.33 11.87
C GLN A 99 18.26 -12.56 11.67
N MET A 100 18.72 -13.48 10.83
CA MET A 100 18.07 -14.78 10.64
C MET A 100 18.67 -15.79 11.62
N ALA A 101 17.87 -16.27 12.58
CA ALA A 101 18.25 -17.27 13.56
C ALA A 101 17.48 -18.57 13.30
N GLY A 102 17.90 -19.30 12.25
CA GLY A 102 17.22 -20.53 11.83
C GLY A 102 15.79 -20.25 11.38
N LYS A 103 14.80 -20.64 12.20
CA LYS A 103 13.37 -20.43 11.93
C LYS A 103 12.83 -19.10 12.48
N ASP A 104 13.61 -18.41 13.29
CA ASP A 104 13.20 -17.17 13.94
C ASP A 104 13.92 -15.96 13.32
N ILE A 105 13.29 -14.81 13.42
CA ILE A 105 13.81 -13.51 13.03
C ILE A 105 14.08 -12.73 14.32
N ILE A 106 15.29 -12.20 14.45
CA ILE A 106 15.69 -11.39 15.61
C ILE A 106 15.85 -9.95 15.13
N LEU A 107 15.12 -9.01 15.74
CA LEU A 107 15.28 -7.59 15.46
C LEU A 107 16.47 -7.03 16.24
N THR A 108 17.23 -6.15 15.61
CA THR A 108 18.34 -5.45 16.27
C THR A 108 17.87 -4.10 16.83
N ASP A 109 18.68 -3.47 17.68
CA ASP A 109 18.39 -2.13 18.20
C ASP A 109 18.28 -1.07 17.09
N LYS A 110 19.09 -1.20 16.02
CA LYS A 110 19.00 -0.35 14.82
C LYS A 110 17.77 -0.67 13.97
N GLY A 111 17.24 -1.89 14.08
CA GLY A 111 16.14 -2.40 13.28
C GLY A 111 14.86 -1.59 13.40
N THR A 112 14.55 -1.09 14.59
CA THR A 112 13.32 -0.33 14.84
C THR A 112 13.18 0.87 13.90
N ALA A 113 14.23 1.69 13.77
CA ALA A 113 14.19 2.88 12.91
C ALA A 113 14.09 2.51 11.41
N VAL A 114 14.83 1.49 10.98
CA VAL A 114 14.80 1.01 9.58
C VAL A 114 13.42 0.45 9.22
N LEU A 115 12.87 -0.41 10.07
CA LEU A 115 11.54 -0.99 9.87
C LEU A 115 10.44 0.07 9.91
N GLN A 116 10.54 1.05 10.81
CA GLN A 116 9.59 2.16 10.88
C GLN A 116 9.64 3.00 9.60
N PHE A 117 10.83 3.31 9.08
CA PHE A 117 11.00 4.01 7.81
C PHE A 117 10.37 3.24 6.65
N LEU A 118 10.73 1.95 6.52
CA LEU A 118 10.25 1.10 5.42
C LEU A 118 8.74 0.85 5.46
N THR A 119 8.17 0.72 6.66
CA THR A 119 6.72 0.60 6.87
C THR A 119 6.02 1.91 6.53
N SER A 120 6.58 3.05 6.94
CA SER A 120 6.03 4.39 6.65
C SER A 120 6.03 4.69 5.15
N LEU A 121 7.01 4.18 4.40
CA LEU A 121 7.07 4.32 2.94
C LEU A 121 5.87 3.65 2.24
N PHE A 122 5.37 2.55 2.81
CA PHE A 122 4.29 1.74 2.24
C PHE A 122 2.91 2.05 2.83
N LYS A 123 2.87 2.75 3.97
CA LYS A 123 1.65 3.18 4.65
C LYS A 123 0.61 3.82 3.71
N PRO A 124 0.96 4.72 2.75
CA PRO A 124 -0.03 5.30 1.84
C PRO A 124 -0.78 4.26 1.00
N PHE A 125 -0.11 3.19 0.55
CA PHE A 125 -0.74 2.13 -0.24
C PHE A 125 -1.69 1.29 0.63
N VAL A 126 -1.25 0.90 1.82
CA VAL A 126 -2.08 0.13 2.78
C VAL A 126 -3.34 0.93 3.15
N GLU A 127 -3.16 2.19 3.55
CA GLU A 127 -4.28 3.06 3.93
C GLU A 127 -5.24 3.33 2.78
N SER A 128 -4.72 3.49 1.55
CA SER A 128 -5.55 3.68 0.37
C SER A 128 -6.42 2.46 0.10
N TYR A 129 -5.85 1.25 0.13
CA TYR A 129 -6.59 0.01 -0.10
C TYR A 129 -7.63 -0.23 1.01
N GLN A 130 -7.28 0.06 2.26
CA GLN A 130 -8.21 -0.02 3.39
C GLN A 130 -9.37 1.00 3.26
N LEU A 131 -9.08 2.23 2.81
CA LEU A 131 -10.10 3.24 2.53
C LEU A 131 -11.03 2.80 1.40
N LEU A 132 -10.48 2.24 0.32
CA LEU A 132 -11.28 1.72 -0.79
C LEU A 132 -12.13 0.51 -0.38
N CYS A 133 -11.66 -0.35 0.54
CA CYS A 133 -12.51 -1.39 1.14
C CYS A 133 -13.68 -0.77 1.92
N ARG A 134 -13.46 0.29 2.70
CA ARG A 134 -14.54 1.00 3.42
C ARG A 134 -15.55 1.61 2.46
N TYR A 135 -15.09 2.20 1.36
CA TYR A 135 -15.95 2.66 0.27
C TYR A 135 -16.83 1.53 -0.27
N LEU A 136 -16.24 0.37 -0.61
CA LEU A 136 -16.98 -0.78 -1.13
C LEU A 136 -18.02 -1.34 -0.13
N LEU A 137 -17.80 -1.15 1.17
CA LEU A 137 -18.76 -1.54 2.22
C LEU A 137 -19.91 -0.54 2.41
N HIS A 138 -19.89 0.62 1.74
CA HIS A 138 -20.89 1.69 1.89
C HIS A 138 -21.73 1.92 0.64
N GLU A 139 -21.31 1.40 -0.51
CA GLU A 139 -21.97 1.61 -1.81
C GLU A 139 -22.89 0.45 -2.22
N GLU A 140 -23.52 0.59 -3.39
CA GLU A 140 -24.37 -0.43 -4.02
C GLU A 140 -23.63 -1.78 -4.22
N ASP A 141 -24.40 -2.87 -4.22
CA ASP A 141 -23.89 -4.24 -4.35
C ASP A 141 -23.10 -4.47 -5.65
N TYR A 142 -23.27 -3.62 -6.66
CA TYR A 142 -22.55 -3.68 -7.92
C TYR A 142 -22.28 -2.31 -8.55
N PHE A 143 -21.26 -2.24 -9.41
CA PHE A 143 -20.89 -1.02 -10.13
C PHE A 143 -20.19 -1.31 -11.46
N GLY A 144 -20.11 -0.30 -12.32
CA GLY A 144 -19.21 -0.29 -13.46
C GLY A 144 -17.85 0.35 -13.13
N GLU A 145 -16.85 0.09 -13.96
CA GLU A 145 -15.46 0.54 -13.71
C GLU A 145 -15.33 2.07 -13.65
N LYS A 146 -16.04 2.79 -14.54
CA LYS A 146 -15.96 4.26 -14.59
C LYS A 146 -16.65 4.88 -13.39
N GLU A 147 -17.80 4.33 -13.02
CA GLU A 147 -18.59 4.72 -11.85
C GLU A 147 -17.76 4.56 -10.58
N TYR A 148 -17.08 3.42 -10.43
CA TYR A 148 -16.15 3.15 -9.33
C TYR A 148 -15.08 4.23 -9.19
N LEU A 149 -14.37 4.59 -10.27
CA LEU A 149 -13.30 5.60 -10.18
C LEU A 149 -13.82 6.98 -9.75
N VAL A 150 -15.01 7.36 -10.21
CA VAL A 150 -15.63 8.63 -9.84
C VAL A 150 -16.09 8.61 -8.39
N ALA A 151 -16.81 7.56 -7.99
CA ALA A 151 -17.40 7.42 -6.67
C ALA A 151 -16.32 7.23 -5.59
N ALA A 152 -15.32 6.37 -5.83
CA ALA A 152 -14.17 6.20 -4.93
C ALA A 152 -13.42 7.51 -4.70
N ARG A 153 -13.16 8.30 -5.76
CA ARG A 153 -12.51 9.61 -5.63
C ARG A 153 -13.37 10.60 -4.84
N LYS A 154 -14.68 10.62 -5.09
CA LYS A 154 -15.62 11.46 -4.34
C LYS A 154 -15.65 11.09 -2.86
N PHE A 155 -15.72 9.81 -2.54
CA PHE A 155 -15.68 9.30 -1.17
C PHE A 155 -14.38 9.68 -0.46
N THR A 156 -13.22 9.44 -1.09
CA THR A 156 -11.92 9.86 -0.55
C THR A 156 -11.89 11.37 -0.30
N ARG A 157 -12.39 12.18 -1.24
CA ARG A 157 -12.43 13.64 -1.09
C ARG A 157 -13.26 14.08 0.10
N GLN A 158 -14.44 13.48 0.29
CA GLN A 158 -15.28 13.77 1.45
C GLN A 158 -14.56 13.48 2.77
N LEU A 159 -13.87 12.34 2.88
CA LEU A 159 -13.10 12.01 4.08
C LEU A 159 -11.94 12.97 4.33
N LEU A 160 -11.26 13.43 3.27
CA LEU A 160 -10.20 14.44 3.36
C LEU A 160 -10.75 15.80 3.81
N ASP A 161 -11.84 16.26 3.20
CA ASP A 161 -12.47 17.56 3.52
C ASP A 161 -13.02 17.57 4.97
N GLN A 162 -13.45 16.41 5.49
CA GLN A 162 -13.87 16.22 6.88
C GLN A 162 -12.70 16.02 7.86
N GLY A 163 -11.46 15.91 7.38
CA GLY A 163 -10.29 15.59 8.21
C GLY A 163 -10.26 14.17 8.78
N SER A 164 -11.15 13.28 8.31
CA SER A 164 -11.25 11.88 8.74
C SER A 164 -10.24 10.94 8.04
N SER A 165 -9.51 11.47 7.05
CA SER A 165 -8.38 10.82 6.40
C SER A 165 -7.33 11.88 6.06
N GLN A 166 -6.06 11.46 5.93
CA GLN A 166 -4.97 12.25 5.35
C GLN A 166 -4.31 11.52 4.17
N CYS A 167 -4.93 10.43 3.69
CA CYS A 167 -4.41 9.59 2.62
C CYS A 167 -4.78 10.18 1.25
N TYR A 168 -3.98 11.13 0.78
CA TYR A 168 -4.19 11.79 -0.52
C TYR A 168 -3.92 10.87 -1.71
N ASP A 169 -3.04 9.86 -1.56
CA ASP A 169 -2.71 8.89 -2.61
C ASP A 169 -3.96 8.13 -3.11
N ALA A 170 -4.97 7.94 -2.25
CA ALA A 170 -6.25 7.31 -2.60
C ALA A 170 -7.10 8.09 -3.63
N LEU A 171 -6.72 9.33 -3.99
CA LEU A 171 -7.33 10.10 -5.08
C LEU A 171 -6.81 9.69 -6.47
N SER A 172 -5.68 8.97 -6.52
CA SER A 172 -5.02 8.55 -7.75
C SER A 172 -5.86 7.53 -8.51
N SER A 173 -6.15 7.82 -9.79
CA SER A 173 -6.86 6.89 -10.67
C SER A 173 -6.11 5.58 -10.87
N GLU A 174 -4.78 5.62 -10.95
CA GLU A 174 -3.98 4.41 -11.18
C GLU A 174 -3.98 3.54 -9.92
N LEU A 175 -3.86 4.13 -8.73
CA LEU A 175 -3.99 3.39 -7.48
C LEU A 175 -5.39 2.75 -7.39
N GLN A 176 -6.45 3.49 -7.72
CA GLN A 176 -7.81 2.96 -7.69
C GLN A 176 -8.00 1.77 -8.65
N LYS A 177 -7.44 1.83 -9.86
CA LYS A 177 -7.47 0.74 -10.84
C LYS A 177 -6.67 -0.47 -10.36
N ASN A 178 -5.46 -0.25 -9.84
CA ASN A 178 -4.62 -1.29 -9.26
C ASN A 178 -5.34 -1.99 -8.11
N ALA A 179 -5.96 -1.21 -7.21
CA ALA A 179 -6.77 -1.74 -6.12
C ALA A 179 -7.96 -2.56 -6.64
N LEU A 180 -8.68 -2.08 -7.65
CA LEU A 180 -9.80 -2.85 -8.25
C LEU A 180 -9.32 -4.17 -8.85
N ALA A 181 -8.19 -4.18 -9.54
CA ALA A 181 -7.57 -5.41 -10.07
C ALA A 181 -7.20 -6.38 -8.94
N ALA A 182 -6.62 -5.87 -7.85
CA ALA A 182 -6.33 -6.65 -6.66
C ALA A 182 -7.59 -7.19 -5.98
N PHE A 183 -8.65 -6.40 -5.85
CA PHE A 183 -9.92 -6.83 -5.27
C PHE A 183 -10.56 -7.96 -6.08
N VAL A 184 -10.46 -7.91 -7.42
CA VAL A 184 -10.90 -9.02 -8.27
C VAL A 184 -10.07 -10.27 -8.04
N ARG A 185 -8.74 -10.15 -8.03
CA ARG A 185 -7.82 -11.28 -7.81
C ARG A 185 -7.99 -11.92 -6.42
N LEU A 186 -8.33 -11.12 -5.41
CA LEU A 186 -8.54 -11.56 -4.03
C LEU A 186 -9.97 -12.06 -3.75
N GLY A 187 -10.87 -12.01 -4.73
CA GLY A 187 -12.28 -12.42 -4.57
C GLY A 187 -13.11 -11.47 -3.69
N VAL A 188 -12.62 -10.25 -3.48
CA VAL A 188 -13.32 -9.15 -2.81
C VAL A 188 -14.38 -8.56 -3.72
N VAL A 189 -14.12 -8.56 -5.02
CA VAL A 189 -15.05 -8.13 -6.06
C VAL A 189 -15.14 -9.20 -7.15
N GLU A 190 -16.33 -9.56 -7.57
CA GLU A 190 -16.54 -10.47 -8.71
C GLU A 190 -16.72 -9.67 -10.00
N LYS A 191 -15.86 -9.90 -11.00
CA LYS A 191 -15.96 -9.25 -12.31
C LYS A 191 -16.75 -10.12 -13.29
N LYS A 192 -17.89 -9.63 -13.78
CA LYS A 192 -18.73 -10.29 -14.81
C LYS A 192 -18.80 -9.44 -16.07
N LYS A 193 -18.91 -10.10 -17.22
CA LYS A 193 -19.15 -9.44 -18.51
C LYS A 193 -20.65 -9.53 -18.83
N VAL A 194 -21.32 -8.39 -18.92
CA VAL A 194 -22.75 -8.25 -19.25
C VAL A 194 -22.86 -7.27 -20.41
N ASP A 195 -23.49 -7.68 -21.51
CA ASP A 195 -23.70 -6.86 -22.71
C ASP A 195 -22.44 -6.11 -23.20
N SER A 196 -21.32 -6.84 -23.26
CA SER A 196 -20.00 -6.33 -23.65
C SER A 196 -19.37 -5.29 -22.71
N LYS A 197 -19.97 -5.03 -21.55
CA LYS A 197 -19.41 -4.20 -20.46
C LYS A 197 -19.05 -5.07 -19.25
N TYR A 198 -18.11 -4.59 -18.44
CA TYR A 198 -17.79 -5.25 -17.17
C TYR A 198 -18.59 -4.65 -16.03
N VAL A 199 -19.23 -5.51 -15.26
CA VAL A 199 -19.95 -5.19 -14.00
C VAL A 199 -19.23 -5.92 -12.87
N TYR A 200 -19.10 -5.23 -11.75
CA TYR A 200 -18.33 -5.66 -10.59
C TYR A 200 -19.29 -5.81 -9.42
N TYR A 201 -19.28 -6.96 -8.74
CA TYR A 201 -20.14 -7.25 -7.60
C TYR A 201 -19.33 -7.35 -6.31
N VAL A 202 -19.75 -6.66 -5.25
CA VAL A 202 -19.01 -6.62 -3.99
C VAL A 202 -19.30 -7.86 -3.15
N ASN A 203 -18.24 -8.53 -2.68
CA ASN A 203 -18.34 -9.58 -1.67
C ASN A 203 -18.10 -8.99 -0.28
N GLY A 204 -19.16 -8.47 0.34
CA GLY A 204 -19.10 -7.78 1.65
C GLY A 204 -18.25 -8.50 2.71
N PRO A 205 -18.46 -9.82 2.97
CA PRO A 205 -17.63 -10.58 3.90
C PRO A 205 -16.14 -10.60 3.55
N ALA A 206 -15.78 -10.77 2.27
CA ALA A 206 -14.38 -10.73 1.84
C ALA A 206 -13.79 -9.32 1.93
N THR A 207 -14.57 -8.28 1.59
CA THR A 207 -14.19 -6.87 1.70
C THR A 207 -13.89 -6.49 3.16
N SER A 208 -14.79 -6.83 4.08
CA SER A 208 -14.61 -6.58 5.52
C SER A 208 -13.37 -7.29 6.04
N LYS A 209 -13.18 -8.57 5.66
CA LYS A 209 -11.98 -9.32 6.04
C LYS A 209 -10.70 -8.66 5.52
N LEU A 210 -10.67 -8.19 4.27
CA LEU A 210 -9.49 -7.51 3.71
C LEU A 210 -9.21 -6.19 4.44
N GLU A 211 -10.24 -5.38 4.72
CA GLU A 211 -10.11 -4.13 5.48
C GLU A 211 -9.47 -4.37 6.85
N GLU A 212 -9.95 -5.38 7.57
CA GLU A 212 -9.46 -5.72 8.90
C GLU A 212 -8.04 -6.29 8.88
N MET A 213 -7.70 -7.10 7.88
CA MET A 213 -6.35 -7.63 7.69
C MET A 213 -5.36 -6.50 7.40
N LEU A 214 -5.69 -5.57 6.50
CA LEU A 214 -4.85 -4.41 6.20
C LEU A 214 -4.71 -3.44 7.38
N GLY A 215 -5.77 -3.32 8.20
CA GLY A 215 -5.77 -2.50 9.40
C GLY A 215 -5.17 -3.17 10.65
N CYS A 216 -4.51 -4.32 10.52
CA CYS A 216 -3.95 -5.11 11.63
C CYS A 216 -4.98 -5.53 12.70
N LYS A 217 -6.28 -5.48 12.40
CA LYS A 217 -7.36 -5.90 13.31
C LYS A 217 -7.53 -7.42 13.32
N LYS A 218 -7.15 -8.08 12.22
CA LYS A 218 -7.14 -9.55 12.09
C LYS A 218 -5.77 -10.04 11.62
N PRO A 219 -5.26 -11.16 12.17
CA PRO A 219 -4.00 -11.75 11.72
C PRO A 219 -4.07 -12.18 10.25
N ILE A 220 -2.95 -11.99 9.53
CA ILE A 220 -2.82 -12.44 8.16
C ILE A 220 -2.36 -13.90 8.14
N GLY A 221 -3.27 -14.79 7.74
CA GLY A 221 -2.99 -16.23 7.58
C GLY A 221 -3.43 -17.10 8.75
N LYS A 222 -3.83 -18.35 8.43
CA LYS A 222 -3.66 -19.48 9.36
C LYS A 222 -2.25 -20.02 9.14
N PRO A 223 -1.57 -20.57 10.17
CA PRO A 223 -0.24 -21.16 10.03
C PRO A 223 -0.32 -22.31 9.01
N ALA A 224 0.14 -22.06 7.79
CA ALA A 224 0.23 -23.10 6.78
C ALA A 224 1.51 -23.87 7.05
N THR A 225 1.35 -25.14 7.44
CA THR A 225 2.39 -26.17 7.45
C THR A 225 2.91 -26.43 6.03
N ALA A 226 3.63 -25.47 5.46
CA ALA A 226 4.53 -25.71 4.35
C ALA A 226 5.94 -25.66 4.95
N LYS A 227 6.63 -26.81 4.94
CA LYS A 227 8.04 -26.88 5.33
C LYS A 227 8.82 -25.96 4.38
N LEU A 228 9.22 -24.80 4.88
CA LEU A 228 10.37 -24.03 4.38
C LEU A 228 11.65 -24.74 4.81
#